data_AF-A0A257KCG8-F1
#
_entry.id   AF-A0A257KCG8-F1
#
_cell.length_a   1.000
_cell.length_b   1.000
_cell.length_c   1.000
_cell.angle_alpha   90.00
_cell.angle_beta   90.00
_cell.angle_gamma   90.00
#
_symmetry.space_group_name_H-M   'P 1'
#
loop_
_entity.id
_entity.type
_entity.pdbx_description
1 polymer ?
#
loop_
_entity_poly.entity_id
_entity_poly.type
_entity_poly.pdbx_seq_one_letter_code
_entity_poly.pdbx_strand_id
1 'polypeptide(L)'
;MTQNKNRKEVTLDPQTLSLLQIQADQQGRKLKNYMEQVLKEQANRFELTDEYKSMMDEMLDKHYNGQLNYISEDAFRKLTAIKK
;
A
#
# COMPACT_ATOMS: atom_id res chain seq x y z
N MET A 1 -4.40 -24.34 7.39
CA MET A 1 -5.49 -23.34 7.40
C MET A 1 -5.82 -22.98 5.97
N THR A 2 -6.95 -23.46 5.47
CA THR A 2 -7.40 -23.21 4.10
C THR A 2 -7.80 -21.73 4.03
N GLN A 3 -6.91 -20.88 3.51
CA GLN A 3 -7.29 -19.50 3.20
C GLN A 3 -8.44 -19.57 2.19
N ASN A 4 -9.55 -18.86 2.46
CA ASN A 4 -10.66 -18.72 1.51
C ASN A 4 -10.13 -18.06 0.23
N LYS A 5 -9.71 -18.86 -0.75
CA LYS A 5 -9.24 -18.39 -2.05
C LYS A 5 -10.41 -18.37 -3.03
N ASN A 6 -10.70 -17.20 -3.57
CA ASN A 6 -11.69 -17.03 -4.64
C ASN A 6 -11.03 -17.23 -6.00
N ARG A 7 -11.62 -18.06 -6.87
CA ARG A 7 -11.18 -18.20 -8.27
C ARG A 7 -11.68 -17.02 -9.08
N LYS A 8 -10.79 -16.41 -9.85
CA LYS A 8 -11.11 -15.35 -10.83
C LYS A 8 -10.62 -15.80 -12.19
N GLU A 9 -11.46 -15.61 -13.20
CA GLU A 9 -11.12 -15.89 -14.60
C GLU A 9 -10.91 -14.56 -15.32
N VAL A 10 -9.84 -14.48 -16.12
CA VAL A 10 -9.44 -13.26 -16.83
C VAL A 10 -9.08 -13.66 -18.25
N THR A 11 -9.65 -12.98 -19.23
CA THR A 11 -9.31 -13.13 -20.64
C THR A 11 -8.19 -12.14 -20.97
N LEU A 12 -7.06 -12.65 -21.45
CA LEU A 12 -5.91 -11.86 -21.85
C LEU A 12 -5.58 -12.15 -23.31
N ASP A 13 -5.05 -11.16 -24.02
CA ASP A 13 -4.53 -11.40 -25.36
C ASP A 13 -3.24 -12.25 -25.31
N PRO A 14 -2.90 -12.94 -26.41
CA PRO A 14 -1.74 -13.82 -26.45
C PRO A 14 -0.40 -13.11 -26.17
N GLN A 15 -0.24 -11.85 -26.58
CA GLN A 15 1.01 -11.11 -26.40
C GLN A 15 1.22 -10.80 -24.92
N THR A 16 0.18 -10.31 -24.23
CA THR A 16 0.19 -10.09 -22.78
C THR A 16 0.50 -11.38 -22.03
N LEU A 17 -0.11 -12.50 -22.42
CA LEU A 17 0.14 -13.79 -21.77
C LEU A 17 1.61 -14.24 -21.94
N SER A 18 2.20 -14.05 -23.13
CA SER A 18 3.61 -14.34 -23.38
C SER A 18 4.54 -13.46 -22.53
N LEU A 19 4.26 -12.16 -22.41
CA LEU A 19 5.06 -11.25 -21.60
C LEU A 19 5.03 -11.64 -20.11
N LEU A 20 3.84 -11.94 -19.59
CA LEU A 20 3.68 -12.40 -18.20
C LEU A 20 4.40 -13.73 -17.95
N GLN A 21 4.40 -14.63 -18.93
CA GLN A 21 5.12 -15.90 -18.84
C GLN A 21 6.64 -15.67 -18.77
N ILE A 22 7.19 -14.81 -19.63
CA ILE A 22 8.61 -14.44 -19.60
C ILE A 22 8.98 -13.85 -18.24
N GLN A 23 8.16 -12.95 -17.70
CA GLN A 23 8.39 -12.35 -16.37
C GLN A 23 8.35 -13.38 -15.25
N ALA A 24 7.43 -14.35 -15.32
CA ALA A 24 7.34 -15.44 -14.36
C ALA A 24 8.60 -16.33 -14.41
N ASP A 25 9.05 -16.68 -15.62
CA ASP A 25 10.23 -17.52 -15.84
C ASP A 25 11.52 -16.83 -15.40
N GLN A 26 11.66 -15.52 -15.63
CA GLN A 26 12.78 -14.70 -15.13
C GLN A 26 12.87 -14.73 -13.61
N GLN A 27 11.74 -14.85 -12.91
CA GLN A 27 11.69 -14.96 -11.45
C GLN A 27 11.73 -16.41 -10.94
N GLY A 28 11.85 -17.40 -11.84
CA GLY A 28 11.84 -18.82 -11.49
C GLY A 28 10.50 -19.31 -10.92
N ARG A 29 9.38 -18.68 -11.31
CA ARG A 29 8.05 -18.92 -10.75
C ARG A 29 7.09 -19.41 -11.83
N LYS A 30 6.11 -20.22 -11.42
CA LYS A 30 4.96 -20.53 -12.29
C LYS A 30 4.10 -19.28 -12.48
N LEU A 31 3.59 -19.07 -13.69
CA LEU A 31 2.74 -17.93 -14.07
C LEU A 31 1.62 -17.66 -13.06
N LYS A 32 0.92 -18.70 -12.58
CA LYS A 32 -0.13 -18.55 -11.55
C LYS A 32 0.37 -17.87 -10.27
N ASN A 33 1.53 -18.30 -9.77
CA ASN A 33 2.08 -17.78 -8.52
C ASN A 33 2.63 -16.37 -8.70
N TYR A 34 3.21 -16.10 -9.87
CA TYR A 34 3.63 -14.77 -10.28
C TYR A 34 2.43 -13.81 -10.30
N MET A 35 1.33 -14.20 -10.97
CA MET A 35 0.10 -13.41 -11.04
C MET A 35 -0.52 -13.17 -9.65
N GLU A 36 -0.56 -14.19 -8.78
CA GLU A 36 -1.05 -14.04 -7.41
C GLU A 36 -0.22 -13.02 -6.62
N GLN A 37 1.10 -13.03 -6.79
CA GLN A 37 1.99 -12.06 -6.17
C GLN A 37 1.78 -10.65 -6.72
N VAL A 38 1.74 -10.48 -8.04
CA VAL A 38 1.52 -9.17 -8.69
C VAL A 38 0.20 -8.54 -8.23
N LEU A 39 -0.88 -9.32 -8.21
CA LEU A 39 -2.18 -8.83 -7.73
C LEU A 39 -2.15 -8.46 -6.25
N LYS A 40 -1.43 -9.24 -5.43
CA LYS A 40 -1.25 -8.94 -4.02
C LYS A 40 -0.45 -7.67 -3.81
N GLU A 41 0.66 -7.49 -4.52
CA GLU A 41 1.48 -6.28 -4.45
C GLU A 41 0.67 -5.06 -4.90
N GLN A 42 -0.03 -5.16 -6.03
CA GLN A 42 -0.89 -4.09 -6.53
C GLN A 42 -2.03 -3.74 -5.56
N ALA A 43 -2.63 -4.72 -4.89
CA ALA A 43 -3.65 -4.47 -3.88
C ALA A 43 -3.09 -3.84 -2.60
N ASN A 44 -1.85 -4.17 -2.22
CA ASN A 44 -1.17 -3.58 -1.06
C ASN A 44 -0.47 -2.25 -1.39
N ARG A 45 -0.39 -1.88 -2.66
CA ARG A 45 0.11 -0.58 -3.12
C ARG A 45 -0.94 0.47 -2.80
N PHE A 46 -1.07 0.76 -1.51
CA PHE A 46 -1.76 1.94 -1.01
C PHE A 46 -0.87 3.13 -1.32
N GLU A 47 -1.08 3.74 -2.49
CA GLU A 47 -0.51 5.06 -2.71
C GLU A 47 -1.16 6.00 -1.69
N LEU A 48 -0.32 6.74 -0.95
CA LEU A 48 -0.80 7.84 -0.12
C LEU A 48 -1.67 8.71 -1.01
N THR A 49 -2.92 8.95 -0.60
CA THR A 49 -3.83 9.82 -1.34
C THR A 49 -3.13 11.16 -1.55
N ASP A 50 -3.35 11.79 -2.70
CA ASP A 50 -2.72 13.09 -2.96
C ASP A 50 -3.11 14.11 -1.87
N GLU A 51 -4.31 13.99 -1.30
CA GLU A 51 -4.75 14.72 -0.11
C GLU A 51 -3.84 14.51 1.11
N TYR A 52 -3.41 13.28 1.38
CA TYR A 52 -2.49 13.00 2.50
C TYR A 52 -1.09 13.57 2.24
N LYS A 53 -0.62 13.53 0.98
CA LYS A 53 0.65 14.17 0.60
C LYS A 53 0.58 15.68 0.82
N SER A 54 -0.48 16.34 0.37
CA SER A 54 -0.69 17.77 0.59
C SER A 54 -0.78 18.12 2.08
N MET A 55 -1.45 17.28 2.89
CA MET A 55 -1.50 17.48 4.34
C MET A 55 -0.09 17.40 4.98
N MET A 56 0.74 16.46 4.52
CA MET A 56 2.11 16.33 5.01
C MET A 56 2.99 17.50 4.58
N ASP A 57 2.85 17.96 3.32
CA ASP A 57 3.57 19.14 2.82
C ASP A 57 3.20 20.40 3.64
N GLU A 58 1.92 20.61 3.92
CA GLU A 58 1.48 21.71 4.78
C GLU A 58 1.99 21.60 6.23
N MET A 59 2.07 20.38 6.78
CA MET A 59 2.60 20.18 8.12
C MET A 59 4.12 20.43 8.17
N LEU A 60 4.85 20.05 7.13
CA LEU A 60 6.28 20.35 7.00
C LEU A 60 6.52 21.86 6.86
N ASP A 61 5.72 22.56 6.05
CA ASP A 61 5.81 24.02 5.94
C ASP A 61 5.55 24.71 7.28
N LYS A 62 4.55 24.26 8.04
CA LYS A 62 4.27 24.78 9.40
C LYS A 62 5.39 24.45 10.38
N HIS A 63 6.08 23.32 10.20
CA HIS A 63 7.27 22.95 10.98
C HIS A 63 8.42 23.93 10.74
N TYR A 64 8.79 24.14 9.47
CA TYR A 64 9.89 25.04 9.09
C TYR A 64 9.62 26.49 9.48
N ASN A 65 8.35 26.91 9.43
CA ASN A 65 7.94 28.26 9.85
C ASN A 65 7.79 28.41 11.39
N GLY A 66 8.10 27.38 12.19
CA GLY A 66 8.04 27.43 13.65
C GLY A 66 6.64 27.58 14.23
N GLN A 67 5.60 27.23 13.45
CA GLN A 67 4.19 27.39 13.84
C GLN A 67 3.61 26.14 14.52
N LEU A 68 4.38 25.06 14.61
CA LEU A 68 3.94 23.82 15.26
C LEU A 68 4.13 23.88 16.77
N ASN A 69 3.01 23.70 17.48
CA ASN A 69 3.03 23.49 18.92
C ASN A 69 3.19 22.00 19.21
N TYR A 70 4.37 21.62 19.70
CA TYR A 70 4.62 20.27 20.18
C TYR A 70 4.05 20.10 21.58
N ILE A 71 3.47 18.94 21.82
CA ILE A 71 3.07 18.50 23.15
C ILE A 71 3.91 17.30 23.55
N SER A 72 4.24 17.17 24.83
CA SER A 72 4.94 16.00 25.34
C SER A 72 4.06 14.76 25.22
N GLU A 73 4.71 13.58 25.09
CA GLU A 73 4.00 12.31 24.96
C GLU A 73 3.04 12.06 26.14
N ASP A 74 3.43 12.44 27.35
CA ASP A 74 2.59 12.34 28.55
C ASP A 74 1.34 13.22 28.46
N ALA A 75 1.45 14.42 27.89
CA ALA A 75 0.31 15.31 27.67
C ALA A 75 -0.61 14.79 26.57
N PHE A 76 -0.04 14.26 25.48
CA PHE A 76 -0.78 13.63 24.39
C PHE A 76 -1.57 12.40 24.88
N ARG A 77 -0.95 11.53 25.68
CA ARG A 77 -1.61 10.35 26.27
C ARG A 77 -2.76 10.76 27.20
N LYS A 78 -2.63 11.86 27.96
CA LYS A 78 -3.71 12.37 28.81
C LYS A 78 -4.89 12.96 28.02
N LEU A 79 -4.63 13.59 26.86
CA LEU A 79 -5.65 14.17 25.98
C LEU A 79 -6.39 13.12 25.15
N THR A 80 -5.67 12.09 24.70
CA THR A 80 -6.20 11.05 23.81
C THR A 80 -6.60 9.76 24.52
N ALA A 81 -6.37 9.67 25.85
CA ALA A 81 -6.95 8.65 26.69
C ALA A 81 -8.48 8.83 26.73
N ILE A 82 -9.15 8.20 25.76
CA ILE A 82 -10.59 8.02 25.75
C ILE A 82 -10.98 7.36 27.08
N LYS A 83 -11.82 8.07 27.85
CA LYS A 83 -12.57 7.54 28.99
C LYS A 83 -13.22 6.22 28.56
N LYS A 84 -12.75 5.11 29.12
CA LYS A 84 -13.43 3.83 29.06
C LYS A 84 -14.73 3.88 29.85
#